data_AF-A0A922XDI0-F1
#
_entry.id   AF-A0A922XDI0-F1
#
_cell.length_a   1.000
_cell.length_b   1.000
_cell.length_c   1.000
_cell.angle_alpha   90.00
_cell.angle_beta   90.00
_cell.angle_gamma   90.00
#
_symmetry.space_group_name_H-M   'P 1'
#
loop_
_entity.id
_entity.type
_entity.pdbx_description
1 polymer ?
#
loop_
_entity_poly.entity_id
_entity_poly.type
_entity_poly.pdbx_seq_one_letter_code
_entity_poly.pdbx_strand_id
1 'polypeptide(L)'
;MDGSQGEGGGQILRSSLALALVTGRPVRLENIRAGRDKPGLMRQHLTAVRAAVEIGAAEVEEDEIGSQTLSFRPTAIRPGQHTFSVGTAGSATLVLQTILPALLIADGPSEIVLEGGTHNPWAPPYDFLAQAFFPLINRMGPRISAGLERHGFYPAGGGRFSVAIEPTPQLAGFDLLERGEILQRSATALVANLSSRIGRREVEAAAEKLSWPDSMFHVDASIESAGPGNVFLIEIHSEHVREVFTGFGRLGATAERVAGEAVKEARSYLAAGVPVGPYLADQLLLPLGIAAWQTGRGGSFATQPLTRHSQTHVDLLRSFLEIPIEVEREGECCRVTVGR
;
A
#
# COMPACT_ATOMS: atom_id res chain seq x y z
N MET A 1 9.47 20.58 3.52
CA MET A 1 9.51 19.29 4.24
C MET A 1 10.85 18.65 4.00
N ASP A 2 11.42 18.04 5.04
CA ASP A 2 12.71 17.35 4.95
C ASP A 2 12.49 15.87 4.59
N GLY A 3 12.85 15.50 3.37
CA GLY A 3 12.72 14.16 2.79
C GLY A 3 13.65 13.11 3.40
N SER A 4 14.51 13.49 4.35
CA SER A 4 15.32 12.57 5.14
C SER A 4 14.61 12.07 6.41
N GLN A 5 13.49 12.71 6.81
CA GLN A 5 12.73 12.33 8.00
C GLN A 5 12.24 10.89 7.95
N GLY A 6 12.12 10.27 9.13
CA GLY A 6 11.73 8.87 9.28
C GLY A 6 12.77 7.93 8.67
N GLU A 7 12.38 7.17 7.64
CA GLU A 7 13.29 6.25 6.94
C GLU A 7 14.05 6.88 5.76
N GLY A 8 13.88 8.18 5.50
CA GLY A 8 14.49 8.86 4.35
C GLY A 8 14.22 8.13 3.03
N GLY A 9 13.02 7.57 2.89
CA GLY A 9 12.60 6.73 1.76
C GLY A 9 11.67 7.44 0.78
N GLY A 10 11.15 6.72 -0.21
CA GLY A 10 10.16 7.26 -1.13
C GLY A 10 8.77 7.51 -0.51
N GLN A 11 8.51 7.03 0.71
CA GLN A 11 7.20 7.15 1.37
C GLN A 11 6.83 8.60 1.70
N ILE A 12 7.78 9.37 2.25
CA ILE A 12 7.53 10.78 2.61
C ILE A 12 7.19 11.59 1.36
N LEU A 13 7.90 11.36 0.25
CA LEU A 13 7.60 12.00 -1.03
C LEU A 13 6.16 11.71 -1.47
N ARG A 14 5.75 10.45 -1.54
CA ARG A 14 4.41 10.07 -2.02
C ARG A 14 3.31 10.66 -1.14
N SER A 15 3.47 10.56 0.17
CA SER A 15 2.47 11.04 1.13
C SER A 15 2.37 12.56 1.12
N SER A 16 3.50 13.25 0.95
CA SER A 16 3.56 14.71 0.79
C SER A 16 2.81 15.17 -0.46
N LEU A 17 3.01 14.49 -1.59
CA LEU A 17 2.30 14.77 -2.84
C LEU A 17 0.80 14.50 -2.70
N ALA A 18 0.43 13.37 -2.09
CA ALA A 18 -0.96 13.03 -1.84
C ALA A 18 -1.67 14.10 -0.98
N LEU A 19 -1.03 14.55 0.10
CA LEU A 19 -1.58 15.60 0.97
C LEU A 19 -1.61 16.97 0.27
N ALA A 20 -0.58 17.32 -0.50
CA ALA A 20 -0.57 18.55 -1.30
C ALA A 20 -1.75 18.58 -2.28
N LEU A 21 -1.99 17.47 -2.99
CA LEU A 21 -3.14 17.31 -3.89
C LEU A 21 -4.46 17.50 -3.12
N VAL A 22 -4.67 16.76 -2.04
CA VAL A 22 -5.90 16.79 -1.24
C VAL A 22 -6.19 18.17 -0.65
N THR A 23 -5.16 18.87 -0.16
CA THR A 23 -5.32 20.15 0.54
C THR A 23 -5.21 21.37 -0.37
N GLY A 24 -4.74 21.20 -1.62
CA GLY A 24 -4.34 22.28 -2.50
C GLY A 24 -3.10 23.07 -2.02
N ARG A 25 -2.44 22.63 -0.94
CA ARG A 25 -1.28 23.33 -0.37
C ARG A 25 -0.02 22.96 -1.16
N PRO A 26 0.79 23.94 -1.64
CA PRO A 26 2.07 23.64 -2.26
C PRO A 26 3.02 23.00 -1.27
N VAL A 27 3.92 22.16 -1.75
CA VAL A 27 4.96 21.51 -0.96
C VAL A 27 6.31 21.65 -1.63
N ARG A 28 7.33 21.98 -0.83
CA ARG A 28 8.74 21.85 -1.22
C ARG A 28 9.38 20.75 -0.39
N LEU A 29 9.94 19.75 -1.05
CA LEU A 29 10.73 18.69 -0.42
C LEU A 29 12.21 18.93 -0.66
N GLU A 30 13.03 18.74 0.38
CA GLU A 30 14.50 18.77 0.32
C GLU A 30 15.06 17.43 0.80
N ASN A 31 16.33 17.14 0.56
CA ASN A 31 17.01 15.92 1.02
C ASN A 31 16.30 14.60 0.62
N ILE A 32 15.65 14.57 -0.54
CA ILE A 32 14.89 13.40 -1.00
C ILE A 32 15.84 12.20 -1.08
N ARG A 33 15.60 11.22 -0.21
CA ARG A 33 16.37 9.97 -0.14
C ARG A 33 17.87 10.16 0.13
N ALA A 34 18.27 11.25 0.80
CA ALA A 34 19.67 11.58 1.07
C ALA A 34 20.45 10.45 1.78
N GLY A 35 19.79 9.67 2.64
CA GLY A 35 20.40 8.54 3.37
C GLY A 35 20.40 7.18 2.65
N ARG A 36 20.02 7.12 1.37
CA ARG A 36 19.96 5.87 0.59
C ARG A 36 21.17 5.73 -0.33
N ASP A 37 21.57 4.48 -0.64
CA ASP A 37 22.69 4.17 -1.54
C ASP A 37 22.66 4.92 -2.88
N LYS A 38 21.45 5.12 -3.41
CA LYS A 38 21.19 5.97 -4.57
C LYS A 38 20.29 7.11 -4.11
N PRO A 39 20.81 8.30 -3.79
CA PRO A 39 19.99 9.42 -3.34
C PRO A 39 19.12 10.01 -4.47
N GLY A 40 18.17 10.86 -4.09
CA GLY A 40 17.29 11.59 -5.02
C GLY A 40 16.17 10.77 -5.64
N LEU A 41 15.49 11.36 -6.62
CA LEU A 41 14.39 10.73 -7.35
C LEU A 41 14.90 9.58 -8.24
N MET A 42 14.22 8.44 -8.18
CA MET A 42 14.44 7.31 -9.09
C MET A 42 13.27 7.25 -10.07
N ARG A 43 13.38 6.45 -11.14
CA ARG A 43 12.32 6.31 -12.15
C ARG A 43 10.92 6.11 -11.55
N GLN A 44 10.76 5.20 -10.60
CA GLN A 44 9.47 4.96 -9.94
C GLN A 44 8.95 6.16 -9.14
N HIS A 45 9.85 6.94 -8.52
CA HIS A 45 9.47 8.18 -7.82
C HIS A 45 9.03 9.23 -8.82
N LEU A 46 9.74 9.35 -9.94
CA LEU A 46 9.43 10.28 -11.00
C LEU A 46 8.09 9.95 -11.67
N THR A 47 7.76 8.67 -11.87
CA THR A 47 6.42 8.27 -12.32
C THR A 47 5.34 8.70 -11.33
N ALA A 48 5.56 8.51 -10.02
CA ALA A 48 4.61 8.97 -9.00
C ALA A 48 4.45 10.51 -8.99
N VAL A 49 5.54 11.27 -9.12
CA VAL A 49 5.52 12.73 -9.25
C VAL A 49 4.73 13.14 -10.49
N ARG A 50 5.03 12.55 -11.65
CA ARG A 50 4.34 12.88 -12.92
C ARG A 50 2.87 12.53 -12.90
N ALA A 51 2.50 11.41 -12.29
CA ALA A 51 1.09 11.08 -12.07
C ALA A 51 0.41 12.13 -11.18
N ALA A 52 1.06 12.54 -10.09
CA ALA A 52 0.55 13.62 -9.24
C ALA A 52 0.46 14.97 -9.97
N VAL A 53 1.40 15.28 -10.86
CA VAL A 53 1.36 16.49 -11.69
C VAL A 53 0.17 16.48 -12.64
N GLU A 54 -0.08 15.36 -13.31
CA GLU A 54 -1.20 15.21 -14.24
C GLU A 54 -2.55 15.32 -13.53
N ILE A 55 -2.73 14.56 -12.44
CA ILE A 55 -3.95 14.59 -11.62
C ILE A 55 -4.14 15.96 -10.96
N GLY A 56 -3.06 16.58 -10.48
CA GLY A 56 -3.07 17.85 -9.75
C GLY A 56 -3.10 19.11 -10.61
N ALA A 57 -3.07 18.97 -11.94
CA ALA A 57 -2.77 20.07 -12.86
C ALA A 57 -1.60 20.94 -12.35
N ALA A 58 -0.56 20.29 -11.82
CA ALA A 58 0.39 20.94 -10.92
C ALA A 58 1.53 21.62 -11.67
N GLU A 59 2.03 22.72 -11.10
CA GLU A 59 3.35 23.25 -11.42
C GLU A 59 4.39 22.44 -10.64
N VAL A 60 5.49 22.06 -11.31
CA VAL A 60 6.56 21.28 -10.68
C VAL A 60 7.92 21.82 -11.11
N GLU A 61 8.86 21.83 -10.17
CA GLU A 61 10.27 22.16 -10.42
C GLU A 61 11.15 21.05 -9.85
N GLU A 62 12.30 20.81 -10.50
CA GLU A 62 13.32 19.83 -10.08
C GLU A 62 12.84 18.36 -10.14
N ASP A 63 11.92 18.03 -11.06
CA ASP A 63 11.38 16.69 -11.30
C ASP A 63 12.27 15.83 -12.22
N GLU A 64 13.55 15.70 -11.88
CA GLU A 64 14.52 14.91 -12.65
C GLU A 64 15.15 13.77 -11.86
N ILE A 65 15.64 12.74 -12.56
CA ILE A 65 16.31 11.60 -11.93
C ILE A 65 17.54 12.09 -11.15
N GLY A 66 17.65 11.68 -9.89
CA GLY A 66 18.73 12.06 -8.99
C GLY A 66 18.49 13.37 -8.24
N SER A 67 17.44 14.13 -8.58
CA SER A 67 17.09 15.34 -7.83
C SER A 67 16.78 15.03 -6.38
N GLN A 68 17.35 15.82 -5.47
CA GLN A 68 17.12 15.73 -4.03
C GLN A 68 16.14 16.80 -3.52
N THR A 69 15.66 17.65 -4.42
CA THR A 69 14.70 18.70 -4.12
C THR A 69 13.53 18.59 -5.09
N LEU A 70 12.33 18.97 -4.65
CA LEU A 70 11.16 19.02 -5.51
C LEU A 70 10.24 20.13 -5.01
N SER A 71 9.86 21.06 -5.88
CA SER A 71 8.77 22.00 -5.64
C SER A 71 7.53 21.51 -6.37
N PHE A 72 6.41 21.36 -5.67
CA PHE A 72 5.15 20.86 -6.23
C PHE A 72 3.99 21.73 -5.80
N ARG A 73 3.23 22.26 -6.76
CA ARG A 73 2.09 23.15 -6.52
C ARG A 73 0.88 22.69 -7.34
N PRO A 74 -0.04 21.94 -6.73
CA PRO A 74 -1.27 21.55 -7.40
C PRO A 74 -2.20 22.75 -7.58
N THR A 75 -2.97 22.76 -8.65
CA THR A 75 -3.91 23.85 -8.97
C THR A 75 -5.37 23.39 -9.09
N ALA A 76 -5.60 22.11 -9.34
CA ALA A 76 -6.91 21.48 -9.39
C ALA A 76 -6.77 19.96 -9.19
N ILE A 77 -7.88 19.23 -9.02
CA ILE A 77 -7.90 17.77 -9.17
C ILE A 77 -8.63 17.43 -10.45
N ARG A 78 -7.98 16.68 -11.35
CA ARG A 78 -8.53 16.25 -12.62
C ARG A 78 -8.98 14.79 -12.52
N PRO A 79 -10.28 14.53 -12.32
CA PRO A 79 -10.82 13.19 -12.48
C PRO A 79 -10.88 12.80 -13.96
N GLY A 80 -11.07 11.51 -14.22
CA GLY A 80 -11.24 10.97 -15.56
C GLY A 80 -10.37 9.75 -15.84
N GLN A 81 -10.10 9.51 -17.11
CA GLN A 81 -9.32 8.35 -17.56
C GLN A 81 -7.83 8.71 -17.64
N HIS A 82 -7.00 7.97 -16.91
CA HIS A 82 -5.55 8.16 -16.91
C HIS A 82 -4.82 6.82 -17.05
N THR A 83 -3.67 6.86 -17.72
CA THR A 83 -2.80 5.69 -17.84
C THR A 83 -1.39 6.07 -17.43
N PHE A 84 -0.84 5.37 -16.42
CA PHE A 84 0.50 5.61 -15.93
C PHE A 84 1.36 4.35 -16.10
N SER A 85 2.47 4.50 -16.82
CA SER A 85 3.44 3.42 -17.02
C SER A 85 4.74 3.75 -16.29
N VAL A 86 5.16 2.86 -15.39
CA VAL A 86 6.44 2.96 -14.67
C VAL A 86 7.61 2.63 -15.61
N GLY A 87 7.36 1.91 -16.71
CA GLY A 87 8.35 1.53 -17.72
C GLY A 87 9.45 0.57 -17.24
N THR A 88 9.36 0.10 -16.00
CA THR A 88 10.31 -0.82 -15.34
C THR A 88 9.54 -1.69 -14.33
N ALA A 89 10.25 -2.56 -13.61
CA ALA A 89 9.68 -3.28 -12.47
C ALA A 89 9.44 -2.44 -11.20
N GLY A 90 9.53 -1.11 -11.29
CA GLY A 90 9.11 -0.22 -10.20
C GLY A 90 7.62 -0.42 -9.88
N SER A 91 7.26 -0.28 -8.61
CA SER A 91 5.91 -0.60 -8.15
C SER A 91 4.88 0.40 -8.69
N ALA A 92 3.93 -0.12 -9.45
CA ALA A 92 2.75 0.60 -9.92
C ALA A 92 1.72 0.80 -8.79
N THR A 93 1.69 -0.08 -7.80
CA THR A 93 0.85 0.07 -6.60
C THR A 93 1.24 1.31 -5.78
N LEU A 94 2.54 1.65 -5.69
CA LEU A 94 3.00 2.89 -5.04
C LEU A 94 2.64 4.16 -5.84
N VAL A 95 2.56 4.08 -7.18
CA VAL A 95 2.07 5.19 -8.00
C VAL A 95 0.59 5.43 -7.68
N LEU A 96 -0.23 4.37 -7.65
CA LEU A 96 -1.64 4.49 -7.23
C LEU A 96 -1.76 5.15 -5.86
N GLN A 97 -1.02 4.67 -4.86
CA GLN A 97 -1.09 5.22 -3.50
C GLN A 97 -0.76 6.71 -3.40
N THR A 98 -0.03 7.27 -4.39
CA THR A 98 0.30 8.70 -4.44
C THR A 98 -0.89 9.54 -4.89
N ILE A 99 -1.67 9.06 -5.85
CA ILE A 99 -2.75 9.82 -6.49
C ILE A 99 -4.14 9.46 -5.96
N LEU A 100 -4.31 8.25 -5.44
CA LEU A 100 -5.60 7.73 -4.98
C LEU A 100 -6.27 8.65 -3.97
N PRO A 101 -5.59 9.17 -2.91
CA PRO A 101 -6.26 9.98 -1.89
C PRO A 101 -6.97 11.22 -2.45
N ALA A 102 -6.39 11.87 -3.46
CA ALA A 102 -7.01 13.01 -4.12
C ALA A 102 -8.21 12.59 -4.99
N LEU A 103 -8.11 11.44 -5.65
CA LEU A 103 -9.18 10.90 -6.48
C LEU A 103 -10.38 10.38 -5.67
N LEU A 104 -10.18 9.98 -4.40
CA LEU A 104 -11.28 9.58 -3.52
C LEU A 104 -12.26 10.72 -3.22
N ILE A 105 -11.79 11.97 -3.33
CA ILE A 105 -12.55 13.18 -2.98
C ILE A 105 -12.67 14.17 -4.16
N ALA A 106 -12.43 13.70 -5.38
CA ALA A 106 -12.55 14.52 -6.57
C ALA A 106 -14.01 14.84 -6.92
N ASP A 107 -14.22 15.85 -7.78
CA ASP A 107 -15.57 16.25 -8.23
C ASP A 107 -16.18 15.31 -9.29
N GLY A 108 -15.54 14.19 -9.59
CA GLY A 108 -16.01 13.22 -10.60
C GLY A 108 -15.27 11.88 -10.56
N PRO A 109 -15.82 10.85 -11.22
CA PRO A 109 -15.25 9.51 -11.24
C PRO A 109 -13.95 9.43 -12.04
N SER A 110 -13.10 8.47 -11.68
CA SER A 110 -11.83 8.21 -12.37
C SER A 110 -11.65 6.74 -12.72
N GLU A 111 -10.97 6.49 -13.82
CA GLU A 111 -10.51 5.17 -14.24
C GLU A 111 -9.01 5.23 -14.49
N ILE A 112 -8.26 4.51 -13.65
CA ILE A 112 -6.80 4.57 -13.64
C ILE A 112 -6.26 3.23 -14.11
N VAL A 113 -5.50 3.24 -15.19
CA VAL A 113 -4.72 2.10 -15.67
C VAL A 113 -3.26 2.28 -15.27
N LEU A 114 -2.70 1.26 -14.65
CA LEU A 114 -1.34 1.29 -14.10
C LEU A 114 -0.51 0.13 -14.63
N GLU A 115 0.65 0.45 -15.19
CA GLU A 115 1.59 -0.51 -15.75
C GLU A 115 2.94 -0.48 -15.03
N GLY A 116 3.43 -1.65 -14.62
CA GLY A 116 4.69 -1.78 -13.89
C GLY A 116 4.76 -3.02 -13.01
N GLY A 117 5.47 -2.95 -11.89
CA GLY A 117 5.47 -4.01 -10.88
C GLY A 117 4.16 -4.01 -10.09
N THR A 118 3.50 -5.18 -10.01
CA THR A 118 2.30 -5.40 -9.18
C THR A 118 2.61 -6.24 -7.95
N HIS A 119 3.75 -6.91 -7.94
CA HIS A 119 4.19 -7.84 -6.91
C HIS A 119 5.67 -7.59 -6.58
N ASN A 120 5.92 -6.59 -5.74
CA ASN A 120 7.27 -6.17 -5.35
C ASN A 120 7.50 -6.40 -3.84
N PRO A 121 8.66 -6.93 -3.40
CA PRO A 121 8.91 -7.23 -1.98
C PRO A 121 8.84 -6.05 -1.00
N TRP A 122 8.95 -4.81 -1.49
CA TRP A 122 9.01 -3.59 -0.68
C TRP A 122 7.88 -2.61 -1.01
N ALA A 123 6.78 -3.14 -1.55
CA ALA A 123 5.55 -2.42 -1.83
C ALA A 123 4.36 -3.34 -1.53
N PRO A 124 3.18 -2.80 -1.20
CA PRO A 124 1.99 -3.63 -1.12
C PRO A 124 1.73 -4.29 -2.48
N PRO A 125 1.61 -5.62 -2.54
CA PRO A 125 1.19 -6.29 -3.77
C PRO A 125 -0.25 -5.90 -4.11
N TYR A 126 -0.64 -6.12 -5.36
CA TYR A 126 -2.00 -5.83 -5.82
C TYR A 126 -3.06 -6.49 -4.91
N ASP A 127 -2.89 -7.75 -4.53
CA ASP A 127 -3.84 -8.49 -3.70
C ASP A 127 -4.02 -7.85 -2.32
N PHE A 128 -2.96 -7.31 -1.73
CA PHE A 128 -3.08 -6.56 -0.49
C PHE A 128 -4.01 -5.35 -0.67
N LEU A 129 -3.84 -4.59 -1.76
CA LEU A 129 -4.70 -3.44 -2.04
C LEU A 129 -6.15 -3.87 -2.26
N ALA A 130 -6.36 -4.87 -3.13
CA ALA A 130 -7.69 -5.32 -3.52
C ALA A 130 -8.46 -5.98 -2.38
N GLN A 131 -7.79 -6.80 -1.58
CA GLN A 131 -8.43 -7.65 -0.58
C GLN A 131 -8.42 -7.05 0.83
N ALA A 132 -7.39 -6.29 1.23
CA ALA A 132 -7.29 -5.71 2.57
C ALA A 132 -7.62 -4.20 2.58
N PHE A 133 -7.01 -3.42 1.70
CA PHE A 133 -7.08 -1.96 1.76
C PHE A 133 -8.37 -1.36 1.18
N PHE A 134 -8.69 -1.62 -0.10
CA PHE A 134 -9.86 -1.03 -0.76
C PHE A 134 -11.19 -1.30 -0.07
N PRO A 135 -11.45 -2.50 0.51
CA PRO A 135 -12.69 -2.72 1.25
C PRO A 135 -12.84 -1.79 2.45
N LEU A 136 -11.75 -1.40 3.12
CA LEU A 136 -11.78 -0.43 4.21
C LEU A 136 -11.96 0.99 3.69
N ILE A 137 -11.31 1.35 2.59
CA ILE A 137 -11.53 2.65 1.94
C ILE A 137 -12.99 2.81 1.49
N ASN A 138 -13.61 1.75 0.99
CA ASN A 138 -15.03 1.78 0.60
C ASN A 138 -15.98 2.04 1.78
N ARG A 139 -15.58 1.69 3.03
CA ARG A 139 -16.36 2.04 4.23
C ARG A 139 -16.34 3.53 4.54
N MET A 140 -15.36 4.26 4.00
CA MET A 140 -15.22 5.70 4.20
C MET A 140 -16.10 6.52 3.26
N GLY A 141 -16.92 5.88 2.42
CA GLY A 141 -17.84 6.55 1.48
C GLY A 141 -17.57 6.34 -0.01
N PRO A 142 -16.32 6.38 -0.52
CA PRO A 142 -16.08 6.20 -1.96
C PRO A 142 -16.33 4.74 -2.38
N ARG A 143 -16.38 4.48 -3.68
CA ARG A 143 -16.43 3.12 -4.22
C ARG A 143 -15.23 2.87 -5.14
N ILE A 144 -14.44 1.88 -4.78
CA ILE A 144 -13.31 1.38 -5.56
C ILE A 144 -13.64 -0.02 -6.05
N SER A 145 -13.46 -0.23 -7.36
CA SER A 145 -13.38 -1.55 -7.98
C SER A 145 -12.08 -1.65 -8.77
N ALA A 146 -11.38 -2.77 -8.68
CA ALA A 146 -10.11 -2.96 -9.36
C ALA A 146 -10.02 -4.34 -10.01
N GLY A 147 -9.22 -4.45 -11.06
CA GLY A 147 -8.92 -5.71 -11.74
C GLY A 147 -7.45 -5.81 -12.08
N LEU A 148 -6.83 -6.96 -11.78
CA LEU A 148 -5.47 -7.28 -12.22
C LEU A 148 -5.55 -8.02 -13.55
N GLU A 149 -5.06 -7.41 -14.63
CA GLU A 149 -5.03 -8.08 -15.93
C GLU A 149 -3.75 -8.87 -16.15
N ARG A 150 -2.62 -8.42 -15.59
CA ARG A 150 -1.33 -9.11 -15.74
C ARG A 150 -0.43 -8.91 -14.53
N HIS A 151 0.24 -9.97 -14.10
CA HIS A 151 1.19 -9.91 -12.99
C HIS A 151 2.52 -9.28 -13.44
N GLY A 152 3.10 -8.47 -12.58
CA GLY A 152 4.39 -7.81 -12.81
C GLY A 152 5.35 -8.09 -11.65
N PHE A 153 6.24 -9.05 -11.85
CA PHE A 153 7.25 -9.43 -10.87
C PHE A 153 8.60 -8.77 -11.16
N TYR A 154 9.33 -8.40 -10.11
CA TYR A 154 10.72 -7.95 -10.26
C TYR A 154 11.63 -9.11 -10.75
N PRO A 155 12.58 -8.89 -11.69
CA PRO A 155 12.97 -7.61 -12.29
C PRO A 155 12.27 -7.26 -13.62
N ALA A 156 11.43 -8.14 -14.16
CA ALA A 156 10.81 -7.95 -15.47
C ALA A 156 9.76 -6.82 -15.47
N GLY A 157 8.96 -6.73 -14.40
CA GLY A 157 7.82 -5.80 -14.34
C GLY A 157 6.74 -6.21 -15.33
N GLY A 158 6.19 -5.23 -16.04
CA GLY A 158 5.23 -5.48 -17.13
C GLY A 158 3.83 -5.89 -16.67
N GLY A 159 3.52 -5.86 -15.38
CA GLY A 159 2.18 -6.05 -14.87
C GLY A 159 1.26 -4.89 -15.24
N ARG A 160 -0.05 -5.14 -15.18
CA ARG A 160 -1.09 -4.18 -15.52
C ARG A 160 -2.33 -4.43 -14.65
N PHE A 161 -2.86 -3.36 -14.07
CA PHE A 161 -4.14 -3.39 -13.38
C PHE A 161 -4.91 -2.09 -13.63
N SER A 162 -6.23 -2.18 -13.51
CA SER A 162 -7.17 -1.06 -13.60
C SER A 162 -7.85 -0.83 -12.25
N VAL A 163 -8.17 0.44 -11.98
CA VAL A 163 -8.91 0.89 -10.79
C VAL A 163 -9.95 1.91 -11.21
N ALA A 164 -11.22 1.60 -11.02
CA ALA A 164 -12.32 2.55 -11.12
C ALA A 164 -12.68 3.10 -9.74
N ILE A 165 -12.86 4.41 -9.66
CA ILE A 165 -13.04 5.18 -8.43
C ILE A 165 -14.27 6.07 -8.60
N GLU A 166 -15.31 5.81 -7.81
CA GLU A 166 -16.41 6.76 -7.59
C GLU A 166 -16.08 7.54 -6.31
N PRO A 167 -15.88 8.87 -6.40
CA PRO A 167 -15.48 9.68 -5.25
C PRO A 167 -16.64 9.91 -4.28
N THR A 168 -16.30 10.40 -3.09
CA THR A 168 -17.23 10.98 -2.12
C THR A 168 -16.80 12.41 -1.80
N PRO A 169 -17.71 13.37 -1.57
CA PRO A 169 -17.33 14.75 -1.23
C PRO A 169 -16.43 14.86 0.02
N GLN A 170 -16.64 13.97 0.99
CA GLN A 170 -15.87 13.88 2.22
C GLN A 170 -15.70 12.43 2.61
N LEU A 171 -14.52 12.09 3.14
CA LEU A 171 -14.27 10.77 3.71
C LEU A 171 -14.86 10.68 5.12
N ALA A 172 -15.60 9.62 5.37
CA ALA A 172 -16.07 9.26 6.70
C ALA A 172 -14.99 8.49 7.47
N GLY A 173 -14.77 8.88 8.72
CA GLY A 173 -13.97 8.10 9.65
C GLY A 173 -14.67 6.81 10.11
N PHE A 174 -13.90 5.87 10.68
CA PHE A 174 -14.45 4.65 11.28
C PHE A 174 -13.57 4.13 12.42
N ASP A 175 -14.17 3.31 13.28
CA ASP A 175 -13.48 2.61 14.36
C ASP A 175 -13.31 1.12 13.99
N LEU A 176 -12.09 0.60 14.10
CA LEU A 176 -11.73 -0.80 13.84
C LEU A 176 -10.84 -1.30 14.98
N LEU A 177 -11.46 -1.61 16.12
CA LEU A 177 -10.79 -2.03 17.34
C LEU A 177 -10.71 -3.55 17.50
N GLU A 178 -11.62 -4.27 16.84
CA GLU A 178 -11.69 -5.72 16.86
C GLU A 178 -11.76 -6.26 15.43
N ARG A 179 -11.15 -7.42 15.20
CA ARG A 179 -11.18 -8.09 13.89
C ARG A 179 -12.48 -8.88 13.66
N GLY A 180 -13.13 -9.28 14.76
CA GLY A 180 -14.22 -10.25 14.80
C GLY A 180 -13.74 -11.70 14.63
N GLU A 181 -14.68 -12.60 14.41
CA GLU A 181 -14.41 -14.01 14.15
C GLU A 181 -13.69 -14.21 12.81
N ILE A 182 -12.84 -15.24 12.74
CA ILE A 182 -12.16 -15.60 11.49
C ILE A 182 -13.10 -16.47 10.66
N LEU A 183 -13.56 -15.92 9.53
CA LEU A 183 -14.51 -16.54 8.62
C LEU A 183 -13.83 -17.49 7.63
N GLN A 184 -12.65 -17.10 7.13
CA GLN A 184 -11.91 -17.88 6.14
C GLN A 184 -10.40 -17.66 6.26
N ARG A 185 -9.64 -18.69 5.93
CA ARG A 185 -8.18 -18.66 5.78
C ARG A 185 -7.81 -19.33 4.47
N SER A 186 -6.83 -18.77 3.77
CA SER A 186 -6.25 -19.37 2.57
C SER A 186 -4.76 -19.08 2.50
N ALA A 187 -4.02 -19.97 1.87
CA ALA A 187 -2.61 -19.79 1.55
C ALA A 187 -2.35 -20.23 0.11
N THR A 188 -1.86 -19.32 -0.71
CA THR A 188 -1.75 -19.52 -2.16
C THR A 188 -0.33 -19.24 -2.63
N ALA A 189 0.30 -20.21 -3.28
CA ALA A 189 1.53 -20.02 -4.02
C ALA A 189 1.22 -19.63 -5.47
N LEU A 190 1.53 -18.39 -5.85
CA LEU A 190 1.44 -17.91 -7.22
C LEU A 190 2.80 -18.05 -7.91
N VAL A 191 2.85 -18.83 -8.99
CA VAL A 191 4.09 -19.17 -9.71
C VAL A 191 3.96 -18.80 -11.20
N ALA A 192 4.81 -17.92 -11.69
CA ALA A 192 4.85 -17.51 -13.09
C ALA A 192 6.18 -17.92 -13.74
N ASN A 193 6.13 -18.53 -14.93
CA ASN A 193 7.30 -18.87 -15.76
C ASN A 193 8.43 -19.59 -14.98
N LEU A 194 8.03 -20.41 -13.99
CA LEU A 194 8.89 -21.19 -13.12
C LEU A 194 8.24 -22.56 -12.88
N SER A 195 9.00 -23.51 -12.33
CA SER A 195 8.45 -24.84 -12.02
C SER A 195 7.38 -24.77 -10.94
N SER A 196 6.21 -25.35 -11.18
CA SER A 196 5.13 -25.51 -10.18
C SER A 196 5.55 -26.30 -8.93
N ARG A 197 6.68 -27.02 -8.99
CA ARG A 197 7.29 -27.67 -7.82
C ARG A 197 7.71 -26.66 -6.75
N ILE A 198 8.01 -25.41 -7.12
CA ILE A 198 8.30 -24.34 -6.15
C ILE A 198 7.06 -24.11 -5.27
N GLY A 199 5.92 -23.79 -5.89
CA GLY A 199 4.68 -23.54 -5.14
C GLY A 199 4.21 -24.73 -4.32
N ARG A 200 4.39 -25.98 -4.80
CA ARG A 200 4.09 -27.18 -3.99
C ARG A 200 4.92 -27.24 -2.70
N ARG A 201 6.24 -27.00 -2.80
CA ARG A 201 7.12 -26.97 -1.63
C ARG A 201 6.78 -25.84 -0.66
N GLU A 202 6.33 -24.70 -1.18
CA GLU A 202 5.88 -23.57 -0.35
C GLU A 202 4.62 -23.94 0.44
N VAL A 203 3.63 -24.52 -0.24
CA VAL A 203 2.41 -25.04 0.38
C VAL A 203 2.71 -26.10 1.42
N GLU A 204 3.54 -27.11 1.11
CA GLU A 204 3.95 -28.16 2.04
C GLU A 204 4.60 -27.56 3.30
N ALA A 205 5.57 -26.65 3.12
CA ALA A 205 6.25 -25.99 4.24
C ALA A 205 5.33 -25.10 5.08
N ALA A 206 4.31 -24.50 4.46
CA ALA A 206 3.30 -23.72 5.16
C ALA A 206 2.32 -24.61 5.91
N ALA A 207 1.88 -25.72 5.33
CA ALA A 207 0.95 -26.68 5.93
C ALA A 207 1.52 -27.29 7.21
N GLU A 208 2.79 -27.69 7.19
CA GLU A 208 3.51 -28.19 8.38
C GLU A 208 3.49 -27.20 9.54
N LYS A 209 3.55 -25.90 9.24
CA LYS A 209 3.58 -24.84 10.26
C LYS A 209 2.17 -24.41 10.65
N LEU A 210 1.26 -24.17 9.72
CA LEU A 210 -0.03 -23.58 10.05
C LEU A 210 -1.02 -24.59 10.63
N SER A 211 -0.84 -25.89 10.36
CA SER A 211 -1.76 -26.94 10.81
C SER A 211 -3.21 -26.66 10.40
N TRP A 212 -3.39 -26.09 9.20
CA TRP A 212 -4.69 -25.87 8.58
C TRP A 212 -5.07 -27.07 7.71
N PRO A 213 -6.37 -27.27 7.42
CA PRO A 213 -6.79 -28.28 6.46
C PRO A 213 -6.19 -28.05 5.06
N ASP A 214 -5.85 -29.13 4.35
CA ASP A 214 -5.28 -29.09 2.99
C ASP A 214 -6.11 -28.26 2.00
N SER A 215 -7.43 -28.21 2.20
CA SER A 215 -8.35 -27.42 1.37
C SER A 215 -8.10 -25.91 1.42
N MET A 216 -7.32 -25.40 2.37
CA MET A 216 -6.95 -23.99 2.48
C MET A 216 -5.68 -23.63 1.71
N PHE A 217 -4.99 -24.62 1.11
CA PHE A 217 -3.74 -24.40 0.41
C PHE A 217 -3.89 -24.59 -1.09
N HIS A 218 -3.32 -23.65 -1.85
CA HIS A 218 -3.45 -23.62 -3.30
C HIS A 218 -2.12 -23.33 -3.99
N VAL A 219 -1.95 -23.89 -5.18
CA VAL A 219 -0.86 -23.55 -6.09
C VAL A 219 -1.50 -23.09 -7.38
N ASP A 220 -1.26 -21.84 -7.75
CA ASP A 220 -1.64 -21.32 -9.06
C ASP A 220 -0.38 -21.07 -9.90
N ALA A 221 -0.23 -21.87 -10.94
CA ALA A 221 0.86 -21.76 -11.92
C ALA A 221 0.36 -21.32 -13.30
N SER A 222 -0.88 -20.80 -13.37
CA SER A 222 -1.56 -20.39 -14.61
C SER A 222 -1.55 -18.87 -14.84
N ILE A 223 -0.86 -18.12 -13.97
CA ILE A 223 -0.83 -16.66 -14.01
C ILE A 223 -0.02 -16.11 -15.18
N GLU A 224 -0.53 -15.06 -15.83
CA GLU A 224 0.16 -14.36 -16.90
C GLU A 224 1.17 -13.34 -16.31
N SER A 225 2.43 -13.42 -16.78
CA SER A 225 3.52 -12.50 -16.41
C SER A 225 4.54 -12.41 -17.54
N ALA A 226 5.16 -11.24 -17.70
CA ALA A 226 6.22 -11.01 -18.68
C ALA A 226 7.55 -11.72 -18.35
N GLY A 227 7.72 -12.18 -17.10
CA GLY A 227 8.94 -12.85 -16.65
C GLY A 227 8.69 -13.86 -15.52
N PRO A 228 9.76 -14.50 -15.00
CA PRO A 228 9.66 -15.41 -13.87
C PRO A 228 9.20 -14.64 -12.62
N GLY A 229 8.34 -15.28 -11.83
CA GLY A 229 7.72 -14.66 -10.66
C GLY A 229 7.23 -15.70 -9.68
N ASN A 230 7.33 -15.39 -8.39
CA ASN A 230 6.87 -16.27 -7.34
C ASN A 230 6.52 -15.45 -6.09
N VAL A 231 5.31 -15.64 -5.59
CA VAL A 231 4.85 -15.05 -4.33
C VAL A 231 3.96 -16.04 -3.60
N PHE A 232 4.18 -16.17 -2.30
CA PHE A 232 3.34 -16.96 -1.41
C PHE A 232 2.48 -16.00 -0.59
N LEU A 233 1.16 -16.08 -0.73
CA LEU A 233 0.20 -15.24 -0.02
C LEU A 233 -0.51 -16.05 1.06
N ILE A 234 -0.78 -15.42 2.20
CA ILE A 234 -1.71 -15.92 3.21
C ILE A 234 -2.78 -14.84 3.41
N GLU A 235 -4.05 -15.21 3.26
CA GLU A 235 -5.18 -14.34 3.54
C GLU A 235 -5.90 -14.81 4.81
N ILE A 236 -6.19 -13.86 5.69
CA ILE A 236 -7.04 -14.07 6.86
C ILE A 236 -8.26 -13.17 6.72
N HIS A 237 -9.41 -13.74 6.42
CA HIS A 237 -10.68 -13.03 6.32
C HIS A 237 -11.45 -13.15 7.63
N SER A 238 -11.60 -12.04 8.32
CA SER A 238 -12.40 -11.92 9.55
C SER A 238 -13.64 -11.07 9.30
N GLU A 239 -14.59 -11.07 10.23
CA GLU A 239 -15.86 -10.34 10.09
C GLU A 239 -15.69 -8.85 9.75
N HIS A 240 -14.68 -8.20 10.32
CA HIS A 240 -14.50 -6.76 10.19
C HIS A 240 -13.32 -6.36 9.31
N VAL A 241 -12.43 -7.29 8.95
CA VAL A 241 -11.21 -6.97 8.22
C VAL A 241 -10.64 -8.20 7.55
N ARG A 242 -9.94 -7.99 6.44
CA ARG A 242 -9.08 -8.99 5.82
C ARG A 242 -7.65 -8.52 5.87
N GLU A 243 -6.73 -9.43 6.19
CA GLU A 243 -5.29 -9.20 6.14
C GLU A 243 -4.63 -10.13 5.12
N VAL A 244 -3.57 -9.63 4.50
CA VAL A 244 -2.79 -10.34 3.48
C VAL A 244 -1.31 -10.29 3.85
N PHE A 245 -0.69 -11.46 4.00
CA PHE A 245 0.73 -11.62 4.31
C PHE A 245 1.44 -12.26 3.14
N THR A 246 2.66 -11.82 2.84
CA THR A 246 3.36 -12.27 1.64
C THR A 246 4.81 -12.65 1.87
N GLY A 247 5.24 -13.73 1.23
CA GLY A 247 6.63 -14.10 1.03
C GLY A 247 6.97 -14.01 -0.44
N PHE A 248 8.09 -13.36 -0.79
CA PHE A 248 8.49 -13.21 -2.20
C PHE A 248 9.67 -14.12 -2.56
N GLY A 249 9.49 -14.87 -3.64
CA GLY A 249 10.55 -15.63 -4.28
C GLY A 249 11.65 -14.70 -4.77
N ARG A 250 12.89 -15.07 -4.51
CA ARG A 250 14.08 -14.34 -4.96
C ARG A 250 15.24 -15.28 -5.19
N LEU A 251 16.16 -14.88 -6.06
CA LEU A 251 17.36 -15.67 -6.36
C LEU A 251 18.09 -16.05 -5.06
N GLY A 252 18.37 -17.33 -4.91
CA GLY A 252 19.04 -17.90 -3.73
C GLY A 252 18.14 -18.19 -2.52
N ALA A 253 16.87 -17.77 -2.51
CA ALA A 253 15.92 -18.16 -1.46
C ALA A 253 15.27 -19.51 -1.78
N THR A 254 15.09 -20.35 -0.74
CA THR A 254 14.35 -21.61 -0.87
C THR A 254 12.84 -21.37 -0.74
N ALA A 255 12.03 -22.26 -1.32
CA ALA A 255 10.58 -22.27 -1.19
C ALA A 255 10.13 -22.22 0.29
N GLU A 256 10.76 -23.03 1.14
CA GLU A 256 10.42 -23.13 2.57
C GLU A 256 10.68 -21.83 3.32
N ARG A 257 11.71 -21.07 2.90
CA ARG A 257 12.00 -19.74 3.44
C ARG A 257 10.96 -18.73 2.97
N VAL A 258 10.58 -18.73 1.70
CA VAL A 258 9.55 -17.83 1.15
C VAL A 258 8.23 -18.04 1.88
N ALA A 259 7.73 -19.28 1.97
CA ALA A 259 6.54 -19.60 2.74
C ALA A 259 6.71 -19.25 4.24
N GLY A 260 7.88 -19.52 4.80
CA GLY A 260 8.20 -19.23 6.20
C GLY A 260 8.13 -17.74 6.56
N GLU A 261 8.47 -16.84 5.64
CA GLU A 261 8.36 -15.39 5.82
C GLU A 261 6.88 -14.98 6.02
N ALA A 262 5.98 -15.38 5.11
CA ALA A 262 4.55 -15.11 5.22
C ALA A 262 3.94 -15.75 6.48
N VAL A 263 4.26 -17.02 6.75
CA VAL A 263 3.75 -17.76 7.92
C VAL A 263 4.13 -17.08 9.23
N LYS A 264 5.35 -16.54 9.32
CA LYS A 264 5.82 -15.84 10.51
C LYS A 264 4.98 -14.60 10.77
N GLU A 265 4.73 -13.78 9.75
CA GLU A 265 3.92 -12.56 9.88
C GLU A 265 2.46 -12.90 10.21
N ALA A 266 1.85 -13.86 9.50
CA ALA A 266 0.47 -14.27 9.75
C ALA A 266 0.27 -14.81 11.18
N ARG A 267 1.18 -15.65 11.69
CA ARG A 267 1.13 -16.14 13.07
C ARG A 267 1.26 -15.01 14.09
N SER A 268 2.16 -14.06 13.84
CA SER A 268 2.35 -12.88 14.69
C SER A 268 1.05 -12.07 14.79
N TYR A 269 0.41 -11.80 13.66
CA TYR A 269 -0.88 -11.11 13.60
C TYR A 269 -1.99 -11.87 14.33
N LEU A 270 -2.13 -13.17 14.07
CA LEU A 270 -3.16 -14.01 14.71
C LEU A 270 -3.02 -14.02 16.23
N ALA A 271 -1.77 -14.16 16.72
CA ALA A 271 -1.44 -14.17 18.14
C ALA A 271 -1.71 -12.81 18.82
N ALA A 272 -1.49 -11.70 18.10
CA ALA A 272 -1.72 -10.36 18.63
C ALA A 272 -3.20 -10.05 18.88
N GLY A 273 -4.14 -10.74 18.22
CA GLY A 273 -5.57 -10.52 18.47
C GLY A 273 -6.17 -9.24 17.85
N VAL A 274 -5.35 -8.40 17.22
CA VAL A 274 -5.76 -7.10 16.66
C VAL A 274 -6.38 -7.21 15.26
N PRO A 275 -7.20 -6.22 14.84
CA PRO A 275 -7.73 -6.17 13.48
C PRO A 275 -6.70 -5.78 12.43
N VAL A 276 -5.81 -4.83 12.73
CA VAL A 276 -4.96 -4.21 11.73
C VAL A 276 -3.52 -4.68 11.90
N GLY A 277 -2.95 -5.23 10.83
CA GLY A 277 -1.54 -5.57 10.73
C GLY A 277 -0.66 -4.34 10.48
N PRO A 278 0.66 -4.46 10.66
CA PRO A 278 1.59 -3.32 10.62
C PRO A 278 1.60 -2.55 9.28
N TYR A 279 1.43 -3.26 8.15
CA TYR A 279 1.43 -2.63 6.82
C TYR A 279 0.08 -2.00 6.48
N LEU A 280 -1.03 -2.54 6.99
CA LEU A 280 -2.35 -1.92 6.84
C LEU A 280 -2.47 -0.68 7.72
N ALA A 281 -1.91 -0.72 8.94
CA ALA A 281 -1.85 0.43 9.84
C ALA A 281 -1.17 1.63 9.17
N ASP A 282 -0.03 1.41 8.50
CA ASP A 282 0.63 2.44 7.70
C ASP A 282 -0.29 3.07 6.64
N GLN A 283 -1.05 2.25 5.94
CA GLN A 283 -1.90 2.70 4.83
C GLN A 283 -3.22 3.35 5.28
N LEU A 284 -3.75 3.00 6.46
CA LEU A 284 -4.97 3.58 7.01
C LEU A 284 -4.76 4.97 7.60
N LEU A 285 -3.55 5.29 8.06
CA LEU A 285 -3.26 6.59 8.68
C LEU A 285 -3.59 7.77 7.75
N LEU A 286 -3.19 7.70 6.47
CA LEU A 286 -3.39 8.77 5.51
C LEU A 286 -4.88 9.06 5.23
N PRO A 287 -5.73 8.09 4.82
CA PRO A 287 -7.15 8.33 4.57
C PRO A 287 -7.92 8.70 5.86
N LEU A 288 -7.63 8.08 7.01
CA LEU A 288 -8.25 8.49 8.28
C LEU A 288 -7.83 9.89 8.69
N GLY A 289 -6.58 10.28 8.41
CA GLY A 289 -6.08 11.64 8.60
C GLY A 289 -6.79 12.65 7.71
N ILE A 290 -7.05 12.32 6.46
CA ILE A 290 -7.83 13.16 5.54
C ILE A 290 -9.27 13.28 6.04
N ALA A 291 -9.92 12.19 6.46
CA ALA A 291 -11.25 12.22 7.06
C ALA A 291 -11.30 13.13 8.30
N ALA A 292 -10.31 13.00 9.20
CA ALA A 292 -10.17 13.88 10.36
C ALA A 292 -9.96 15.35 9.98
N TRP A 293 -9.16 15.63 8.96
CA TRP A 293 -8.93 16.99 8.49
C TRP A 293 -10.19 17.61 7.86
N GLN A 294 -10.98 16.83 7.13
CA GLN A 294 -12.23 17.31 6.52
C GLN A 294 -13.37 17.48 7.53
N THR A 295 -13.46 16.60 8.54
CA THR A 295 -14.67 16.47 9.38
C THR A 295 -14.43 16.62 10.88
N GLY A 296 -13.17 16.72 11.32
CA GLY A 296 -12.75 16.65 12.73
C GLY A 296 -12.53 15.23 13.26
N ARG A 297 -13.13 14.20 12.64
CA ARG A 297 -13.07 12.80 13.11
C ARG A 297 -12.58 11.83 12.03
N GLY A 298 -11.44 11.18 12.31
CA GLY A 298 -10.93 10.06 11.51
C GLY A 298 -11.30 8.70 12.09
N GLY A 299 -11.28 8.56 13.41
CA GLY A 299 -11.62 7.32 14.13
C GLY A 299 -10.40 6.61 14.73
N SER A 300 -10.57 5.37 15.16
CA SER A 300 -9.53 4.60 15.86
C SER A 300 -9.30 3.21 15.26
N PHE A 301 -8.08 2.68 15.37
CA PHE A 301 -7.82 1.26 15.10
C PHE A 301 -6.82 0.64 16.08
N ALA A 302 -6.95 -0.66 16.32
CA ALA A 302 -5.99 -1.43 17.10
C ALA A 302 -5.04 -2.21 16.17
N THR A 303 -3.74 -2.19 16.48
CA THR A 303 -2.68 -2.79 15.66
C THR A 303 -1.54 -3.32 16.53
N GLN A 304 -0.68 -4.14 15.93
CA GLN A 304 0.67 -4.40 16.44
C GLN A 304 1.50 -3.10 16.49
N PRO A 305 2.69 -3.09 17.15
CA PRO A 305 3.50 -1.89 17.26
C PRO A 305 3.73 -1.19 15.92
N LEU A 306 3.57 0.13 15.92
CA LEU A 306 3.72 0.94 14.71
C LEU A 306 5.10 0.76 14.08
N THR A 307 5.11 0.53 12.77
CA THR A 307 6.34 0.53 11.98
C THR A 307 6.93 1.93 11.92
N ARG A 308 8.18 2.04 11.44
CA ARG A 308 8.78 3.35 11.16
C ARG A 308 8.02 4.12 10.08
N HIS A 309 7.44 3.44 9.09
CA HIS A 309 6.56 4.07 8.11
C HIS A 309 5.31 4.67 8.77
N SER A 310 4.63 3.89 9.61
CA SER A 310 3.46 4.35 10.34
C SER A 310 3.80 5.55 11.25
N GLN A 311 4.93 5.53 11.95
CA GLN A 311 5.39 6.66 12.76
C GLN A 311 5.65 7.90 11.90
N THR A 312 6.28 7.74 10.73
CA THR A 312 6.51 8.84 9.77
C THR A 312 5.19 9.44 9.29
N HIS A 313 4.17 8.63 9.03
CA HIS A 313 2.83 9.12 8.68
C HIS A 313 2.17 9.88 9.83
N VAL A 314 2.27 9.38 11.07
CA VAL A 314 1.73 10.10 12.24
C VAL A 314 2.36 11.49 12.35
N ASP A 315 3.69 11.60 12.23
CA ASP A 315 4.39 12.87 12.33
C ASP A 315 4.07 13.80 11.14
N LEU A 316 3.97 13.24 9.94
CA LEU A 316 3.57 13.98 8.74
C LEU A 316 2.15 14.55 8.88
N LEU A 317 1.19 13.74 9.32
CA LEU A 317 -0.20 14.17 9.45
C LEU A 317 -0.37 15.23 10.55
N ARG A 318 0.31 15.08 11.69
CA ARG A 318 0.32 16.08 12.76
C ARG A 318 0.89 17.42 12.30
N SER A 319 1.95 17.40 11.49
CA SER A 319 2.62 18.63 11.03
C SER A 319 1.99 19.26 9.79
N PHE A 320 1.51 18.46 8.84
CA PHE A 320 1.00 18.95 7.55
C PHE A 320 -0.50 19.27 7.60
N LEU A 321 -1.30 18.42 8.26
CA LEU A 321 -2.74 18.61 8.40
C LEU A 321 -3.14 19.24 9.74
N GLU A 322 -2.20 19.36 10.69
CA GLU A 322 -2.43 19.98 12.00
C GLU A 322 -3.55 19.27 12.81
N ILE A 323 -3.70 17.96 12.60
CA ILE A 323 -4.70 17.13 13.28
C ILE A 323 -4.10 16.40 14.50
N PRO A 324 -4.88 16.20 15.58
CA PRO A 324 -4.46 15.38 16.70
C PRO A 324 -4.44 13.91 16.28
N ILE A 325 -3.34 13.23 16.62
CA ILE A 325 -3.23 11.77 16.54
C ILE A 325 -2.67 11.28 17.85
N GLU A 326 -3.27 10.25 18.41
CA GLU A 326 -2.85 9.62 19.66
C GLU A 326 -2.50 8.16 19.42
N VAL A 327 -1.45 7.71 20.08
CA VAL A 327 -0.97 6.33 20.01
C VAL A 327 -0.80 5.84 21.43
N GLU A 328 -1.73 5.01 21.88
CA GLU A 328 -1.77 4.45 23.22
C GLU A 328 -1.25 3.01 23.16
N ARG A 329 -0.33 2.65 24.07
CA ARG A 329 0.18 1.27 24.17
C ARG A 329 -0.75 0.44 25.03
N GLU A 330 -1.14 -0.73 24.53
CA GLU A 330 -1.98 -1.70 25.21
C GLU A 330 -1.26 -3.06 25.21
N GLY A 331 -0.46 -3.32 26.25
CA GLY A 331 0.43 -4.48 26.30
C GLY A 331 1.49 -4.44 25.19
N GLU A 332 1.51 -5.45 24.32
CA GLU A 332 2.39 -5.51 23.15
C GLU A 332 1.78 -4.86 21.89
N CYS A 333 0.52 -4.42 21.95
CA CYS A 333 -0.19 -3.77 20.86
C CYS A 333 -0.33 -2.27 21.08
N CYS A 334 -0.91 -1.56 20.12
CA CYS A 334 -1.28 -0.17 20.30
C CYS A 334 -2.63 0.16 19.66
N ARG A 335 -3.33 1.10 20.30
CA ARG A 335 -4.50 1.77 19.76
C ARG A 335 -4.08 3.11 19.19
N VAL A 336 -4.46 3.37 17.94
CA VAL A 336 -4.25 4.64 17.26
C VAL A 336 -5.59 5.34 17.14
N THR A 337 -5.66 6.63 17.49
CA THR A 337 -6.84 7.49 17.33
C THR A 337 -6.46 8.71 16.50
N VAL A 338 -7.22 8.97 15.43
CA VAL A 338 -6.96 10.03 14.45
C VAL A 338 -8.13 11.01 14.42
N GLY A 339 -7.88 12.27 14.76
CA GLY A 339 -8.94 13.27 14.94
C GLY A 339 -9.74 13.06 16.24
N ARG A 340 -10.34 14.14 16.75
CA ARG A 340 -11.17 14.17 17.96
C ARG A 340 -12.31 15.17 17.78
#